data_AF-R6H578-F1
#
_entry.id   AF-R6H578-F1
#
_cell.length_a   1.000
_cell.length_b   1.000
_cell.length_c   1.000
_cell.angle_alpha   90.00
_cell.angle_beta   90.00
_cell.angle_gamma   90.00
#
_symmetry.space_group_name_H-M   'P 1'
#
loop_
_entity.id
_entity.type
_entity.pdbx_description
1 polymer ?
#
loop_
_entity_poly.entity_id
_entity_poly.type
_entity_poly.pdbx_seq_one_letter_code
_entity_poly.pdbx_strand_id
1 'polypeptide(L)'
;MIVNGKEIKIDRSKVRLSEMDIAYCKLVEEILKTGIKTQNRTGIDTISIAGWNHKFNVGREFPIAETKDVKVKNSTSEIQWIHTVQDNHPSWLRERGNNTWNLWEVDEDGIYRIYEQGDNAIDDPEREVPLMEQVRNPLTGVIEIIPRLDKYGRQTMVKSKDVMDKKAHARTIKQAIWFGLEYADSIGEAYGFLNAVYKKPQCVEWTLKNNPTDRRMNINLWQDAHIPKAVLPSCVWSSEYKVTPDGKLHSYVHQRSADVPLGLPFNITQYALLLSMFAASCGYEVGTMSWSIMDAHIYVNQLDGIKKQLKRYKTMLKQIKMIQSNSDEEVENYYNNLNEYYENIQNYAYNFLDSYIKNNPEFIKNGVQQTVENLPMSKRISILKKLNLKQLAKDYEQSFEEKVCFEHLVTRDNPILELANHDSIFEYSTDYVDAKDPYLKENPIGNKDIKLKNYTPTPFIKMPIAQ
;
A
#
# COMPACT_ATOMS: atom_id res chain seq x y z
N MET A 1 -22.26 -4.27 -27.77
CA MET A 1 -22.73 -3.87 -26.42
C MET A 1 -22.40 -2.43 -26.09
N ILE A 2 -23.31 -1.75 -25.38
CA ILE A 2 -23.11 -0.39 -24.87
C ILE A 2 -22.78 -0.48 -23.37
N VAL A 3 -21.62 0.03 -22.96
CA VAL A 3 -21.20 0.09 -21.55
C VAL A 3 -20.93 1.54 -21.21
N ASN A 4 -21.59 2.07 -20.16
CA ASN A 4 -21.44 3.46 -19.73
C ASN A 4 -21.59 4.47 -20.90
N GLY A 5 -22.55 4.22 -21.79
CA GLY A 5 -22.86 5.07 -22.94
C GLY A 5 -21.87 4.98 -24.11
N LYS A 6 -20.92 4.05 -24.07
CA LYS A 6 -19.95 3.82 -25.15
C LYS A 6 -20.15 2.45 -25.77
N GLU A 7 -20.07 2.38 -27.10
CA GLU A 7 -20.04 1.11 -27.81
C GLU A 7 -18.70 0.42 -27.57
N ILE A 8 -18.75 -0.84 -27.14
CA ILE A 8 -17.57 -1.65 -26.83
C ILE A 8 -17.65 -2.98 -27.57
N LYS A 9 -16.54 -3.34 -28.19
CA LYS A 9 -16.30 -4.67 -28.75
C LYS A 9 -15.60 -5.53 -27.70
N ILE A 10 -16.19 -6.67 -27.36
CA ILE A 10 -15.64 -7.59 -26.35
C ILE A 10 -14.37 -8.24 -26.90
N ASP A 11 -13.21 -7.88 -26.34
CA ASP A 11 -11.94 -8.55 -26.62
C ASP A 11 -11.70 -9.67 -25.59
N ARG A 12 -12.13 -10.89 -25.91
CA ARG A 12 -11.99 -12.07 -25.03
C ARG A 12 -10.54 -12.40 -24.68
N SER A 13 -9.54 -11.93 -25.45
CA SER A 13 -8.13 -12.14 -25.13
C SER A 13 -7.67 -11.34 -23.90
N LYS A 14 -8.38 -10.24 -23.58
CA LYS A 14 -8.11 -9.36 -22.44
C LYS A 14 -8.97 -9.67 -21.21
N VAL A 15 -10.04 -10.46 -21.39
CA VAL A 15 -10.95 -10.90 -20.32
C VAL A 15 -10.27 -11.97 -19.47
N ARG A 16 -9.51 -11.51 -18.48
CA ARG A 16 -8.76 -12.32 -17.52
C ARG A 16 -8.56 -11.52 -16.24
N LEU A 17 -8.15 -12.21 -15.17
CA LEU A 17 -7.61 -11.56 -13.99
C LEU A 17 -6.15 -11.18 -14.21
N SER A 18 -5.71 -10.14 -13.49
CA SER A 18 -4.30 -9.79 -13.43
C SER A 18 -3.48 -10.91 -12.78
N GLU A 19 -2.21 -11.02 -13.17
CA GLU A 19 -1.28 -11.96 -12.52
C GLU A 19 -1.15 -11.64 -11.02
N MET A 20 -1.15 -10.35 -10.70
CA MET A 20 -1.10 -9.85 -9.32
C MET A 20 -2.31 -10.33 -8.49
N ASP A 21 -3.53 -10.16 -8.98
CA ASP A 21 -4.73 -10.59 -8.24
C ASP A 21 -4.80 -12.11 -8.09
N ILE A 22 -4.36 -12.88 -9.10
CA ILE A 22 -4.29 -14.34 -9.00
C ILE A 22 -3.31 -14.76 -7.90
N ALA A 23 -2.09 -14.21 -7.91
CA ALA A 23 -1.06 -14.54 -6.92
C ALA A 23 -1.50 -14.15 -5.50
N TYR A 24 -1.96 -12.91 -5.35
CA TYR A 24 -2.39 -12.35 -4.09
C TYR A 24 -3.61 -13.07 -3.50
N CYS A 25 -4.68 -13.28 -4.27
CA CYS A 25 -5.89 -13.91 -3.73
C CYS A 25 -5.65 -15.38 -3.37
N LYS A 26 -4.79 -16.10 -4.10
CA LYS A 26 -4.38 -17.46 -3.74
C LYS A 26 -3.60 -17.49 -2.42
N LEU A 27 -2.65 -16.58 -2.23
CA LEU A 27 -1.93 -16.45 -0.96
C LEU A 27 -2.89 -16.15 0.20
N VAL A 28 -3.83 -15.22 0.00
CA VAL A 28 -4.84 -14.91 1.01
C VAL A 28 -5.69 -16.15 1.35
N GLU A 29 -6.17 -16.89 0.34
CA GLU A 29 -6.93 -18.13 0.57
C GLU A 29 -6.10 -19.19 1.31
N GLU A 30 -4.81 -19.31 0.99
CA GLU A 30 -3.87 -20.22 1.65
C GLU A 30 -3.67 -19.86 3.13
N ILE A 31 -3.42 -18.58 3.43
CA ILE A 31 -3.30 -18.09 4.81
C ILE A 31 -4.57 -18.37 5.60
N LEU A 32 -5.75 -18.07 5.03
CA LEU A 32 -7.03 -18.31 5.72
C LEU A 32 -7.30 -19.80 5.95
N LYS A 33 -6.81 -20.69 5.08
CA LYS A 33 -7.06 -22.13 5.16
C LYS A 33 -6.07 -22.85 6.07
N THR A 34 -4.80 -22.45 6.03
CA THR A 34 -3.68 -23.22 6.62
C THR A 34 -2.89 -22.43 7.65
N GLY A 35 -3.10 -21.12 7.73
CA GLY A 35 -2.35 -20.26 8.62
C GLY A 35 -2.67 -20.51 10.09
N ILE A 36 -1.67 -20.27 10.91
CA ILE A 36 -1.74 -20.44 12.36
C ILE A 36 -2.00 -19.07 12.99
N LYS A 37 -2.87 -19.05 13.99
CA LYS A 37 -3.11 -17.83 14.76
C LYS A 37 -1.88 -17.54 15.64
N THR A 38 -1.30 -16.37 15.46
CA THR A 38 -0.03 -15.97 16.06
C THR A 38 -0.17 -14.59 16.69
N GLN A 39 0.29 -14.45 17.94
CA GLN A 39 0.44 -13.16 18.61
C GLN A 39 1.67 -12.42 18.07
N ASN A 40 1.61 -11.11 17.97
CA ASN A 40 2.72 -10.31 17.47
C ASN A 40 2.87 -8.98 18.23
N ARG A 41 3.90 -8.22 17.86
CA ARG A 41 4.32 -6.97 18.53
C ARG A 41 3.26 -5.86 18.54
N THR A 42 2.29 -5.84 17.62
CA THR A 42 1.27 -4.78 17.58
C THR A 42 0.22 -4.99 18.67
N GLY A 43 0.04 -6.23 19.14
CA GLY A 43 -1.04 -6.64 20.03
C GLY A 43 -2.33 -7.02 19.30
N ILE A 44 -2.34 -6.96 17.96
CA ILE A 44 -3.44 -7.46 17.13
C ILE A 44 -3.01 -8.82 16.57
N ASP A 45 -3.73 -9.88 16.92
CA ASP A 45 -3.43 -11.22 16.45
C ASP A 45 -3.39 -11.29 14.91
N THR A 46 -2.55 -12.19 14.40
CA THR A 46 -2.42 -12.49 12.98
C THR A 46 -2.75 -13.94 12.69
N ILE A 47 -3.16 -14.23 11.46
CA ILE A 47 -3.15 -15.57 10.89
C ILE A 47 -1.97 -15.59 9.91
N SER A 48 -1.01 -16.49 10.08
CA SER A 48 0.24 -16.48 9.30
C SER A 48 0.66 -17.85 8.79
N ILE A 49 1.40 -17.85 7.68
CA ILE A 49 2.11 -19.02 7.14
C ILE A 49 3.60 -18.70 7.04
N ALA A 50 4.43 -19.74 7.12
CA ALA A 50 5.86 -19.65 6.91
C ALA A 50 6.21 -19.96 5.45
N GLY A 51 6.78 -18.99 4.75
CA GLY A 51 7.24 -19.14 3.38
C GLY A 51 6.13 -18.89 2.36
N TRP A 52 6.37 -17.97 1.43
CA TRP A 52 5.62 -17.86 0.18
C TRP A 52 6.54 -17.38 -0.93
N ASN A 53 6.38 -17.90 -2.13
CA ASN A 53 7.17 -17.49 -3.28
C ASN A 53 6.29 -17.33 -4.51
N HIS A 54 6.56 -16.30 -5.30
CA HIS A 54 5.90 -16.09 -6.59
C HIS A 54 6.83 -15.38 -7.56
N LYS A 55 6.59 -15.57 -8.86
CA LYS A 55 7.37 -14.92 -9.92
C LYS A 55 6.42 -14.17 -10.85
N PHE A 56 6.57 -12.85 -10.91
CA PHE A 56 5.81 -11.96 -11.76
C PHE A 56 6.56 -11.70 -13.06
N ASN A 57 5.86 -11.76 -14.21
CA ASN A 57 6.42 -11.31 -15.48
C ASN A 57 6.13 -9.82 -15.72
N VAL A 58 6.98 -8.96 -15.14
CA VAL A 58 6.82 -7.49 -15.18
C VAL A 58 6.90 -6.95 -16.60
N GLY A 59 7.72 -7.54 -17.47
CA GLY A 59 7.80 -7.17 -18.89
C GLY A 59 6.53 -7.46 -19.69
N ARG A 60 5.66 -8.36 -19.20
CA ARG A 60 4.36 -8.66 -19.81
C ARG A 60 3.23 -7.82 -19.22
N GLU A 61 3.23 -7.64 -17.91
CA GLU A 61 2.14 -7.01 -17.17
C GLU A 61 2.70 -6.35 -15.91
N PHE A 62 2.41 -5.06 -15.73
CA PHE A 62 2.82 -4.36 -14.53
C PHE A 62 2.02 -4.90 -13.32
N PRO A 63 2.67 -5.48 -12.30
CA PRO A 63 1.99 -6.21 -11.24
C PRO A 63 1.35 -5.25 -10.23
N ILE A 64 0.10 -4.88 -10.47
CA ILE A 64 -0.71 -4.06 -9.58
C ILE A 64 -2.07 -4.72 -9.36
N ALA A 65 -2.56 -4.72 -8.12
CA ALA A 65 -3.84 -5.34 -7.80
C ALA A 65 -4.98 -4.51 -8.40
N GLU A 66 -5.92 -5.18 -9.06
CA GLU A 66 -7.13 -4.56 -9.62
C GLU A 66 -8.37 -4.88 -8.77
N THR A 67 -8.30 -5.91 -7.91
CA THR A 67 -9.37 -6.27 -6.95
C THR A 67 -9.47 -5.32 -5.76
N LYS A 68 -8.52 -4.41 -5.59
CA LYS A 68 -8.56 -3.30 -4.62
C LYS A 68 -7.71 -2.13 -5.14
N ASP A 69 -8.01 -0.93 -4.66
CA ASP A 69 -7.20 0.25 -4.95
C ASP A 69 -5.85 0.21 -4.22
N VAL A 70 -4.76 0.19 -4.98
CA VAL A 70 -3.41 0.45 -4.48
C VAL A 70 -3.11 1.94 -4.55
N LYS A 71 -2.52 2.51 -3.48
CA LYS A 71 -2.10 3.92 -3.44
C LYS A 71 -0.84 4.15 -4.26
N VAL A 72 -0.99 4.10 -5.59
CA VAL A 72 0.09 4.21 -6.58
C VAL A 72 1.00 5.41 -6.33
N LYS A 73 0.42 6.58 -6.06
CA LYS A 73 1.17 7.81 -5.75
C LYS A 73 2.11 7.65 -4.57
N ASN A 74 1.59 7.05 -3.49
CA ASN A 74 2.36 6.82 -2.28
C ASN A 74 3.42 5.76 -2.52
N SER A 75 3.09 4.68 -3.23
CA SER A 75 4.08 3.63 -3.56
C SER A 75 5.24 4.18 -4.38
N THR A 76 4.95 5.04 -5.35
CA THR A 76 5.99 5.61 -6.21
C THR A 76 6.87 6.60 -5.46
N SER A 77 6.27 7.58 -4.78
CA SER A 77 7.04 8.57 -4.00
C SER A 77 7.90 7.90 -2.93
N GLU A 78 7.39 6.87 -2.26
CA GLU A 78 8.16 6.14 -1.25
C GLU A 78 9.34 5.34 -1.83
N ILE A 79 9.16 4.62 -2.93
CA ILE A 79 10.29 3.86 -3.49
C ILE A 79 11.38 4.79 -4.04
N GLN A 80 11.01 5.96 -4.56
CA GLN A 80 11.95 7.02 -4.93
C GLN A 80 12.65 7.60 -3.70
N TRP A 81 11.92 7.90 -2.63
CA TRP A 81 12.48 8.39 -1.36
C TRP A 81 13.56 7.42 -0.82
N ILE A 82 13.30 6.11 -0.88
CA ILE A 82 14.23 5.08 -0.39
C ILE A 82 15.46 4.91 -1.31
N HIS A 83 15.27 4.74 -2.62
CA HIS A 83 16.37 4.29 -3.50
C HIS A 83 17.03 5.41 -4.31
N THR A 84 16.29 6.48 -4.62
CA THR A 84 16.77 7.59 -5.45
C THR A 84 17.21 8.76 -4.58
N VAL A 85 16.31 9.25 -3.70
CA VAL A 85 16.59 10.37 -2.79
C VAL A 85 17.50 9.90 -1.64
N GLN A 86 17.29 8.67 -1.17
CA GLN A 86 18.08 8.03 -0.11
C GLN A 86 17.98 8.78 1.22
N ASP A 87 16.78 9.24 1.53
CA ASP A 87 16.47 10.03 2.73
C ASP A 87 15.76 9.16 3.77
N ASN A 88 15.77 9.62 5.03
CA ASN A 88 15.15 9.01 6.18
C ASN A 88 14.23 9.98 6.95
N HIS A 89 13.97 11.17 6.42
CA HIS A 89 12.99 12.12 6.97
C HIS A 89 11.64 12.02 6.25
N PRO A 90 10.53 11.68 6.93
CA PRO A 90 9.21 11.61 6.32
C PRO A 90 8.68 12.95 5.77
N SER A 91 9.29 14.07 6.13
CA SER A 91 8.95 15.42 5.62
C SER A 91 8.93 15.47 4.09
N TRP A 92 9.90 14.86 3.41
CA TRP A 92 9.96 14.80 1.95
C TRP A 92 8.71 14.13 1.34
N LEU A 93 8.19 13.10 2.00
CA LEU A 93 6.97 12.41 1.60
C LEU A 93 5.72 13.27 1.89
N ARG A 94 5.68 13.93 3.06
CA ARG A 94 4.56 14.80 3.46
C ARG A 94 4.35 15.96 2.50
N GLU A 95 5.43 16.61 2.07
CA GLU A 95 5.38 17.67 1.05
C GLU A 95 4.72 17.22 -0.26
N ARG A 96 4.76 15.91 -0.54
CA ARG A 96 4.16 15.28 -1.72
C ARG A 96 2.79 14.65 -1.42
N GLY A 97 2.25 14.87 -0.23
CA GLY A 97 0.96 14.34 0.22
C GLY A 97 0.99 12.84 0.54
N ASN A 98 2.17 12.27 0.80
CA ASN A 98 2.33 10.90 1.24
C ASN A 98 2.63 10.88 2.76
N ASN A 99 1.69 10.34 3.55
CA ASN A 99 1.75 10.32 5.01
C ASN A 99 2.08 8.93 5.59
N THR A 100 2.55 8.00 4.76
CA THR A 100 2.69 6.57 5.12
C THR A 100 3.63 6.36 6.32
N TRP A 101 4.63 7.22 6.49
CA TRP A 101 5.67 7.09 7.52
C TRP A 101 5.48 7.99 8.75
N ASN A 102 4.39 8.77 8.84
CA ASN A 102 4.21 9.74 9.94
C ASN A 102 4.14 9.08 11.33
N LEU A 103 3.63 7.84 11.42
CA LEU A 103 3.56 7.08 12.68
C LEU A 103 4.89 6.44 13.09
N TRP A 104 5.93 6.55 12.26
CA TRP A 104 7.26 5.97 12.44
C TRP A 104 8.34 7.04 12.62
N GLU A 105 7.95 8.30 12.73
CA GLU A 105 8.83 9.44 12.90
C GLU A 105 9.21 9.61 14.36
N VAL A 106 10.50 9.75 14.65
CA VAL A 106 10.99 10.17 15.97
C VAL A 106 10.57 11.62 16.20
N ASP A 107 10.00 11.90 17.37
CA ASP A 107 9.57 13.24 17.72
C ASP A 107 10.76 14.21 17.88
N GLU A 108 10.48 15.52 17.82
CA GLU A 108 11.49 16.60 17.97
C GLU A 108 12.32 16.49 19.26
N ASP A 109 11.79 15.84 20.29
CA ASP A 109 12.48 15.58 21.55
C ASP A 109 13.34 14.30 21.57
N GLY A 110 13.51 13.64 20.42
CA GLY A 110 14.35 12.46 20.26
C GLY A 110 13.70 11.15 20.72
N ILE A 111 12.39 11.16 20.99
CA ILE A 111 11.64 10.00 21.46
C ILE A 111 10.75 9.48 20.33
N TYR A 112 10.82 8.17 20.05
CA TYR A 112 9.84 7.48 19.24
C TYR A 112 8.68 6.99 20.11
N ARG A 113 7.45 7.38 19.75
CA ARG A 113 6.23 7.05 20.49
C ARG A 113 5.32 6.13 19.67
N ILE A 114 4.81 5.10 20.34
CA ILE A 114 3.80 4.18 19.82
C ILE A 114 2.50 4.50 20.52
N TYR A 115 1.42 4.67 19.77
CA TYR A 115 0.12 5.07 20.28
C TYR A 115 -0.87 3.90 20.38
N GLU A 116 -1.83 4.00 21.29
CA GLU A 116 -2.96 3.07 21.36
C GLU A 116 -3.85 3.17 20.10
N GLN A 117 -4.46 2.06 19.72
CA GLN A 117 -5.23 1.92 18.48
C GLN A 117 -6.65 1.46 18.74
N GLY A 118 -7.51 1.79 17.77
CA GLY A 118 -8.89 1.34 17.68
C GLY A 118 -9.87 2.50 17.56
N ASP A 119 -10.99 2.27 16.90
CA ASP A 119 -12.07 3.25 16.76
C ASP A 119 -12.71 3.63 18.11
N ASN A 120 -12.45 2.84 19.16
CA ASN A 120 -12.89 3.06 20.54
C ASN A 120 -11.75 3.50 21.48
N ALA A 121 -10.55 3.77 20.98
CA ALA A 121 -9.47 4.29 21.82
C ALA A 121 -9.89 5.66 22.35
N ILE A 122 -9.96 5.79 23.67
CA ILE A 122 -10.27 7.05 24.35
C ILE A 122 -8.94 7.75 24.59
N ASP A 123 -8.85 9.01 24.16
CA ASP A 123 -7.67 9.83 24.42
C ASP A 123 -7.54 10.08 25.92
N ASP A 124 -6.42 9.63 26.49
CA ASP A 124 -6.04 9.84 27.89
C ASP A 124 -4.76 10.71 27.91
N PRO A 125 -4.89 12.02 28.11
CA PRO A 125 -3.77 12.95 28.15
C PRO A 125 -2.82 12.73 29.34
N GLU A 126 -3.32 12.16 30.44
CA GLU A 126 -2.54 11.93 31.66
C GLU A 126 -1.89 10.56 31.70
N ARG A 127 -2.18 9.69 30.72
CA ARG A 127 -1.47 8.43 30.54
C ARG A 127 0.04 8.66 30.53
N GLU A 128 0.72 7.90 31.38
CA GLU A 128 2.15 7.96 31.57
C GLU A 128 2.77 6.57 31.34
N VAL A 129 3.84 6.53 30.56
CA VAL A 129 4.56 5.29 30.22
C VAL A 129 6.05 5.45 30.52
N PRO A 130 6.75 4.36 30.85
CA PRO A 130 8.20 4.43 31.03
C PRO A 130 8.89 4.74 29.71
N LEU A 131 9.88 5.64 29.75
CA LEU A 131 10.80 5.88 28.66
C LEU A 131 11.80 4.73 28.62
N MET A 132 11.86 4.03 27.50
CA MET A 132 12.80 2.95 27.26
C MET A 132 13.97 3.44 26.41
N GLU A 133 15.04 2.68 26.32
CA GLU A 133 16.15 2.91 25.38
C GLU A 133 16.65 1.59 24.80
N GLN A 134 17.19 1.65 23.58
CA GLN A 134 17.75 0.50 22.90
C GLN A 134 19.25 0.38 23.20
N VAL A 135 19.66 -0.74 23.79
CA VAL A 135 21.06 -1.00 24.14
C VAL A 135 21.49 -2.31 23.50
N ARG A 136 22.63 -2.30 22.82
CA ARG A 136 23.26 -3.52 22.34
C ARG A 136 23.94 -4.21 23.52
N ASN A 137 23.49 -5.41 23.85
CA ASN A 137 24.12 -6.25 24.86
C ASN A 137 25.56 -6.56 24.40
N PRO A 138 26.59 -6.24 25.21
CA PRO A 138 27.99 -6.41 24.80
C PRO A 138 28.43 -7.88 24.72
N LEU A 139 27.71 -8.80 25.36
CA LEU A 139 28.04 -10.22 25.39
C LEU A 139 27.37 -11.00 24.26
N THR A 140 26.09 -10.71 23.99
CA THR A 140 25.30 -11.46 22.99
C THR A 140 25.18 -10.70 21.67
N GLY A 141 25.43 -9.39 21.66
CA GLY A 141 25.15 -8.51 20.53
C GLY A 141 23.67 -8.28 20.27
N VAL A 142 22.78 -8.86 21.08
CA VAL A 142 21.32 -8.70 20.97
C VAL A 142 20.95 -7.29 21.40
N ILE A 143 19.96 -6.72 20.72
CA ILE A 143 19.41 -5.41 21.08
C ILE A 143 18.35 -5.64 22.16
N GLU A 144 18.56 -5.00 23.30
CA GLU A 144 17.65 -5.02 24.43
C GLU A 144 16.98 -3.66 24.56
N ILE A 145 15.69 -3.68 24.92
CA ILE A 145 14.92 -2.47 25.25
C ILE A 145 14.87 -2.40 26.77
N ILE A 146 15.60 -1.46 27.36
CA ILE A 146 15.72 -1.32 28.82
C ILE A 146 15.13 0.01 29.31
N PRO A 147 14.72 0.14 30.57
CA PRO A 147 14.29 1.41 31.14
C PRO A 147 15.39 2.47 31.06
N ARG A 148 15.08 3.65 30.52
CA ARG A 148 16.00 4.79 30.52
C ARG A 148 15.99 5.46 31.89
N LEU A 149 17.17 5.63 32.47
CA LEU A 149 17.34 6.23 33.78
C LEU A 149 17.74 7.71 33.67
N ASP A 150 17.24 8.52 34.59
CA ASP A 150 17.70 9.90 34.76
C ASP A 150 19.11 9.95 35.39
N LYS A 151 19.68 11.15 35.51
CA LYS A 151 21.00 11.37 36.13
C LYS A 151 21.13 10.89 37.58
N TYR A 152 20.03 10.54 38.24
CA TYR A 152 20.00 10.02 39.61
C TYR A 152 19.65 8.52 39.65
N GLY A 153 19.59 7.85 38.50
CA GLY A 153 19.30 6.41 38.40
C GLY A 153 17.81 6.07 38.51
N ARG A 154 16.90 7.04 38.36
CA ARG A 154 15.44 6.82 38.44
C ARG A 154 14.85 6.63 37.05
N GLN A 155 13.87 5.75 36.91
CA GLN A 155 13.18 5.52 35.64
C GLN A 155 12.53 6.81 35.12
N THR A 156 12.85 7.18 33.88
CA THR A 156 12.25 8.33 33.21
C THR A 156 10.86 7.94 32.68
N MET A 157 9.90 8.85 32.77
CA MET A 157 8.52 8.65 32.34
C MET A 157 8.13 9.72 31.30
N VAL A 158 7.17 9.40 30.43
CA VAL A 158 6.66 10.30 29.38
C VAL A 158 5.13 10.30 29.40
N LYS A 159 4.51 11.47 29.21
CA LYS A 159 3.05 11.61 29.21
C LYS A 159 2.48 11.86 27.82
N SER A 160 1.23 11.42 27.60
CA SER A 160 0.55 11.63 26.32
C SER A 160 0.38 13.11 25.96
N LYS A 161 0.02 13.95 26.94
CA LYS A 161 -0.15 15.40 26.71
C LYS A 161 1.08 16.12 26.18
N ASP A 162 2.28 15.56 26.34
CA ASP A 162 3.53 16.18 25.89
C ASP A 162 3.59 16.31 24.34
N VAL A 163 2.77 15.51 23.62
CA VAL A 163 2.73 15.44 22.16
C VAL A 163 1.34 15.57 21.53
N MET A 164 0.25 15.36 22.28
CA MET A 164 -1.13 15.38 21.75
C MET A 164 -1.49 16.70 21.05
N ASP A 165 -1.12 17.85 21.62
CA ASP A 165 -1.44 19.16 21.03
C ASP A 165 -0.52 19.53 19.85
N LYS A 166 0.56 18.78 19.64
CA LYS A 166 1.58 19.06 18.62
C LYS A 166 1.39 18.26 17.34
N LYS A 167 0.82 17.06 17.44
CA LYS A 167 0.67 16.13 16.31
C LYS A 167 -0.80 15.75 16.14
N ALA A 168 -1.37 16.05 14.97
CA ALA A 168 -2.77 15.76 14.65
C ALA A 168 -3.19 14.26 14.76
N HIS A 169 -2.22 13.35 14.82
CA HIS A 169 -2.43 11.91 14.96
C HIS A 169 -2.03 11.37 16.33
N ALA A 170 -1.45 12.19 17.22
CA ALA A 170 -1.07 11.76 18.54
C ALA A 170 -2.32 11.49 19.39
N ARG A 171 -2.29 10.35 20.07
CA ARG A 171 -3.34 9.87 20.98
C ARG A 171 -2.69 9.40 22.28
N THR A 172 -3.39 8.58 23.05
CA THR A 172 -2.85 7.88 24.22
C THR A 172 -1.57 7.11 23.86
N ILE A 173 -0.45 7.42 24.54
CA ILE A 173 0.81 6.71 24.32
C ILE A 173 0.73 5.31 24.95
N LYS A 174 1.14 4.31 24.17
CA LYS A 174 1.30 2.91 24.57
C LYS A 174 2.73 2.60 24.99
N GLN A 175 3.72 3.16 24.29
CA GLN A 175 5.15 2.94 24.54
C GLN A 175 5.97 4.15 24.07
N ALA A 176 7.09 4.42 24.76
CA ALA A 176 8.05 5.46 24.40
C ALA A 176 9.47 4.89 24.40
N ILE A 177 10.24 5.19 23.35
CA ILE A 177 11.63 4.72 23.17
C ILE A 177 12.50 5.93 22.84
N TRP A 178 13.53 6.14 23.64
CA TRP A 178 14.58 7.13 23.37
C TRP A 178 15.46 6.66 22.22
N PHE A 179 15.55 7.47 21.17
CA PHE A 179 16.46 7.29 20.05
C PHE A 179 17.64 8.26 20.12
N GLY A 180 17.40 9.51 20.55
CA GLY A 180 18.40 10.58 20.52
C GLY A 180 17.92 11.77 19.71
N LEU A 181 18.38 12.97 20.08
CA LEU A 181 18.01 14.22 19.39
C LEU A 181 18.53 14.25 17.96
N GLU A 182 19.61 13.51 17.68
CA GLU A 182 20.18 13.36 16.34
C GLU A 182 19.26 12.62 15.36
N TYR A 183 18.21 11.94 15.84
CA TYR A 183 17.23 11.25 15.01
C TYR A 183 15.89 11.96 14.92
N ALA A 184 15.73 13.14 15.54
CA ALA A 184 14.51 13.93 15.47
C ALA A 184 14.03 14.10 14.01
N ASP A 185 12.72 13.98 13.80
CA ASP A 185 12.04 14.08 12.50
C ASP A 185 12.45 13.03 11.44
N SER A 186 13.16 11.98 11.87
CA SER A 186 13.58 10.87 11.00
C SER A 186 12.95 9.54 11.41
N ILE A 187 13.14 8.51 10.58
CA ILE A 187 12.83 7.11 10.92
C ILE A 187 14.07 6.35 11.45
N GLY A 188 15.12 7.07 11.85
CA GLY A 188 16.40 6.51 12.27
C GLY A 188 17.27 6.02 11.11
N GLU A 189 18.20 5.11 11.39
CA GLU A 189 19.17 4.57 10.42
C GLU A 189 18.59 3.41 9.58
N ALA A 190 17.50 3.68 8.86
CA ALA A 190 16.76 2.69 8.07
C ALA A 190 16.56 3.11 6.60
N TYR A 191 16.28 2.14 5.73
CA TYR A 191 15.87 2.34 4.34
C TYR A 191 16.78 3.30 3.54
N GLY A 192 16.34 4.53 3.26
CA GLY A 192 17.09 5.50 2.47
C GLY A 192 18.43 5.84 3.09
N PHE A 193 18.51 5.95 4.43
CA PHE A 193 19.77 6.15 5.14
C PHE A 193 20.82 5.10 4.78
N LEU A 194 20.43 3.82 4.75
CA LEU A 194 21.35 2.72 4.40
C LEU A 194 21.83 2.84 2.95
N ASN A 195 20.95 3.23 2.04
CA ASN A 195 21.35 3.49 0.65
C ASN A 195 22.30 4.69 0.57
N ALA A 196 22.06 5.77 1.34
CA ALA A 196 22.94 6.94 1.37
C ALA A 196 24.34 6.60 1.89
N VAL A 197 24.45 5.73 2.90
CA VAL A 197 25.73 5.28 3.47
C VAL A 197 26.46 4.32 2.54
N TYR A 198 25.78 3.28 2.06
CA TYR A 198 26.41 2.16 1.36
C TYR A 198 26.36 2.26 -0.17
N LYS A 199 25.67 3.27 -0.72
CA LYS A 199 25.52 3.55 -2.16
C LYS A 199 25.11 2.33 -2.99
N LYS A 200 24.27 1.44 -2.41
CA LYS A 200 23.89 0.17 -3.04
C LYS A 200 23.14 0.34 -4.36
N PRO A 201 22.15 1.25 -4.50
CA PRO A 201 21.49 1.50 -5.78
C PRO A 201 22.48 1.94 -6.87
N GLN A 202 23.42 2.83 -6.54
CA GLN A 202 24.46 3.30 -7.45
C GLN A 202 25.44 2.18 -7.83
N CYS A 203 25.83 1.33 -6.87
CA CYS A 203 26.65 0.14 -7.15
C CYS A 203 25.96 -0.79 -8.15
N VAL A 204 24.65 -1.03 -7.97
CA VAL A 204 23.86 -1.85 -8.90
C VAL A 204 23.82 -1.20 -10.28
N GLU A 205 23.47 0.08 -10.38
CA GLU A 205 23.41 0.79 -11.66
C GLU A 205 24.77 0.77 -12.39
N TRP A 206 25.85 1.09 -11.68
CA TRP A 206 27.20 1.05 -12.25
C TRP A 206 27.55 -0.35 -12.74
N THR A 207 27.23 -1.39 -11.96
CA THR A 207 27.52 -2.78 -12.33
C THR A 207 26.70 -3.21 -13.54
N LEU A 208 25.43 -2.81 -13.62
CA LEU A 208 24.57 -3.05 -14.78
C LEU A 208 25.15 -2.43 -16.07
N LYS A 209 25.76 -1.25 -15.98
CA LYS A 209 26.37 -0.54 -17.12
C LYS A 209 27.75 -1.09 -17.51
N ASN A 210 28.56 -1.55 -16.54
CA ASN A 210 29.99 -1.84 -16.75
C ASN A 210 30.38 -3.31 -16.60
N ASN A 211 29.62 -4.11 -15.85
CA ASN A 211 29.88 -5.54 -15.65
C ASN A 211 28.56 -6.34 -15.47
N PRO A 212 27.72 -6.43 -16.51
CA PRO A 212 26.36 -6.99 -16.39
C PRO A 212 26.32 -8.50 -16.08
N THR A 213 27.46 -9.20 -16.22
CA THR A 213 27.58 -10.63 -15.87
C THR A 213 27.88 -10.86 -14.39
N ASP A 214 28.10 -9.79 -13.61
CA ASP A 214 28.35 -9.90 -12.18
C ASP A 214 27.15 -10.54 -11.46
N ARG A 215 27.45 -11.41 -10.49
CA ARG A 215 26.46 -12.16 -9.71
C ARG A 215 26.26 -11.59 -8.29
N ARG A 216 26.71 -10.36 -8.06
CA ARG A 216 26.75 -9.69 -6.75
C ARG A 216 25.96 -8.37 -6.75
N MET A 217 25.14 -8.12 -7.77
CA MET A 217 24.24 -6.98 -7.83
C MET A 217 23.11 -7.16 -6.79
N ASN A 218 23.33 -6.62 -5.60
CA ASN A 218 22.43 -6.73 -4.45
C ASN A 218 22.29 -5.38 -3.74
N ILE A 219 21.05 -5.05 -3.37
CA ILE A 219 20.71 -3.99 -2.41
C ILE A 219 20.28 -4.66 -1.11
N ASN A 220 21.08 -4.46 -0.04
CA ASN A 220 20.81 -5.00 1.29
C ASN A 220 20.50 -3.86 2.27
N LEU A 221 19.23 -3.77 2.69
CA LEU A 221 18.69 -2.84 3.67
C LEU A 221 18.68 -3.42 5.10
N TRP A 222 19.42 -4.50 5.35
CA TRP A 222 19.60 -5.12 6.65
C TRP A 222 21.08 -5.08 7.08
N GLN A 223 21.39 -4.20 8.03
CA GLN A 223 22.76 -4.00 8.51
C GLN A 223 22.79 -4.04 10.04
N ASP A 224 23.46 -5.04 10.62
CA ASP A 224 23.42 -5.35 12.06
C ASP A 224 23.85 -4.19 12.98
N ALA A 225 24.69 -3.28 12.48
CA ALA A 225 25.12 -2.09 13.19
C ALA A 225 24.02 -1.02 13.29
N HIS A 226 23.07 -1.02 12.34
CA HIS A 226 22.05 0.02 12.18
C HIS A 226 20.67 -0.41 12.68
N ILE A 227 20.38 -1.72 12.79
CA ILE A 227 19.11 -2.25 13.32
C ILE A 227 18.68 -1.60 14.66
N PRO A 228 19.56 -1.42 15.67
CA PRO A 228 19.16 -0.81 16.95
C PRO A 228 18.73 0.65 16.84
N LYS A 229 19.03 1.29 15.71
CA LYS A 229 18.76 2.70 15.45
C LYS A 229 17.73 2.89 14.36
N ALA A 230 17.10 1.82 13.89
CA ALA A 230 15.98 1.87 12.96
C ALA A 230 14.67 1.88 13.75
N VAL A 231 13.80 2.87 13.54
CA VAL A 231 12.47 2.90 14.14
C VAL A 231 11.65 1.69 13.68
N LEU A 232 11.79 1.34 12.40
CA LEU A 232 11.28 0.09 11.84
C LEU A 232 12.34 -0.55 10.94
N PRO A 233 12.96 -1.68 11.35
CA PRO A 233 13.87 -2.41 10.47
C PRO A 233 13.17 -2.87 9.18
N SER A 234 13.86 -2.80 8.05
CA SER A 234 13.24 -3.00 6.74
C SER A 234 12.52 -4.34 6.59
N CYS A 235 11.25 -4.30 6.19
CA CYS A 235 10.44 -5.50 5.92
C CYS A 235 10.87 -6.18 4.62
N VAL A 236 10.94 -5.41 3.52
CA VAL A 236 11.63 -5.82 2.30
C VAL A 236 13.09 -5.42 2.47
N TRP A 237 13.96 -6.41 2.64
CA TRP A 237 15.32 -6.16 3.11
C TRP A 237 16.38 -6.44 2.05
N SER A 238 16.08 -7.26 1.04
CA SER A 238 16.99 -7.59 -0.05
C SER A 238 16.31 -7.48 -1.41
N SER A 239 17.01 -6.89 -2.38
CA SER A 239 16.76 -7.09 -3.80
C SER A 239 18.04 -7.41 -4.56
N GLU A 240 17.95 -8.38 -5.46
CA GLU A 240 19.05 -8.87 -6.28
C GLU A 240 18.68 -8.74 -7.76
N TYR A 241 19.67 -8.51 -8.60
CA TYR A 241 19.47 -8.23 -10.03
C TYR A 241 20.33 -9.13 -10.90
N LYS A 242 19.78 -9.50 -12.06
CA LYS A 242 20.46 -10.34 -13.05
C LYS A 242 20.05 -9.95 -14.46
N VAL A 243 21.04 -9.79 -15.34
CA VAL A 243 20.83 -9.65 -16.78
C VAL A 243 20.94 -11.02 -17.45
N THR A 244 20.03 -11.31 -18.39
CA THR A 244 20.08 -12.51 -19.22
C THR A 244 20.59 -12.21 -20.63
N PRO A 245 21.09 -13.23 -21.37
CA PRO A 245 21.65 -13.02 -22.71
C PRO A 245 20.67 -12.40 -23.75
N ASP A 246 19.36 -12.48 -23.51
CA ASP A 246 18.32 -11.84 -24.33
C ASP A 246 18.11 -10.35 -23.97
N GLY A 247 18.99 -9.74 -23.17
CA GLY A 247 18.95 -8.31 -22.86
C GLY A 247 17.93 -7.90 -21.80
N LYS A 248 17.42 -8.86 -21.01
CA LYS A 248 16.40 -8.61 -19.98
C LYS A 248 16.99 -8.50 -18.59
N LEU A 249 16.51 -7.52 -17.84
CA LEU A 249 16.81 -7.36 -16.42
C LEU A 249 15.75 -8.06 -15.57
N HIS A 250 16.19 -8.93 -14.67
CA HIS A 250 15.35 -9.64 -13.73
C HIS A 250 15.72 -9.24 -12.29
N SER A 251 14.75 -9.32 -11.37
CA SER A 251 15.01 -9.15 -9.94
C SER A 251 14.52 -10.33 -9.09
N TYR A 252 15.15 -10.50 -7.94
CA TYR A 252 14.70 -11.36 -6.86
C TYR A 252 14.59 -10.53 -5.59
N VAL A 253 13.42 -10.52 -4.94
CA VAL A 253 13.12 -9.68 -3.80
C VAL A 253 12.74 -10.55 -2.61
N HIS A 254 13.28 -10.22 -1.43
CA HIS A 254 12.97 -10.93 -0.20
C HIS A 254 12.36 -10.00 0.85
N GLN A 255 11.20 -10.41 1.35
CA GLN A 255 10.46 -9.74 2.41
C GLN A 255 10.38 -10.64 3.64
N ARG A 256 11.03 -10.26 4.73
CA ARG A 256 11.05 -11.09 5.95
C ARG A 256 9.67 -11.18 6.62
N SER A 257 8.82 -10.18 6.45
CA SER A 257 7.50 -10.09 7.09
C SER A 257 6.57 -9.22 6.24
N ALA A 258 5.37 -9.71 5.94
CA ALA A 258 4.43 -9.08 5.05
C ALA A 258 3.01 -9.05 5.64
N ASP A 259 2.54 -7.85 5.95
CA ASP A 259 1.09 -7.57 6.04
C ASP A 259 0.53 -7.78 4.63
N VAL A 260 -0.09 -8.93 4.40
CA VAL A 260 -0.59 -9.30 3.08
C VAL A 260 -1.72 -8.35 2.65
N PRO A 261 -2.76 -8.07 3.44
CA PRO A 261 -3.88 -7.23 3.02
C PRO A 261 -3.53 -5.76 2.74
N LEU A 262 -2.51 -5.20 3.37
CA LEU A 262 -2.18 -3.79 3.20
C LEU A 262 -0.83 -3.59 2.51
N GLY A 263 0.23 -4.17 3.07
CA GLY A 263 1.60 -3.94 2.64
C GLY A 263 1.98 -4.63 1.33
N LEU A 264 1.61 -5.91 1.15
CA LEU A 264 2.16 -6.72 0.06
C LEU A 264 1.88 -6.15 -1.34
N PRO A 265 0.63 -5.78 -1.72
CA PRO A 265 0.39 -5.23 -3.06
C PRO A 265 1.06 -3.89 -3.31
N PHE A 266 1.22 -3.11 -2.24
CA PHE A 266 1.97 -1.87 -2.28
C PHE A 266 3.47 -2.16 -2.54
N ASN A 267 4.08 -3.09 -1.80
CA ASN A 267 5.50 -3.43 -1.96
C ASN A 267 5.83 -4.08 -3.32
N ILE A 268 4.97 -4.96 -3.84
CA ILE A 268 5.16 -5.55 -5.17
C ILE A 268 5.15 -4.45 -6.25
N THR A 269 4.20 -3.51 -6.16
CA THR A 269 4.13 -2.36 -7.07
C THR A 269 5.41 -1.53 -7.04
N GLN A 270 5.93 -1.26 -5.84
CA GLN A 270 7.17 -0.50 -5.65
C GLN A 270 8.38 -1.13 -6.32
N TYR A 271 8.61 -2.41 -6.09
CA TYR A 271 9.81 -3.10 -6.58
C TYR A 271 9.71 -3.47 -8.07
N ALA A 272 8.50 -3.63 -8.61
CA ALA A 272 8.28 -3.70 -10.05
C ALA A 272 8.62 -2.38 -10.74
N LEU A 273 8.28 -1.25 -10.10
CA LEU A 273 8.72 0.07 -10.55
C LEU A 273 10.25 0.20 -10.46
N LEU A 274 10.87 -0.18 -9.34
CA LEU A 274 12.32 -0.12 -9.17
C LEU A 274 13.08 -0.96 -10.23
N LEU A 275 12.59 -2.17 -10.52
CA LEU A 275 13.12 -3.01 -11.60
C LEU A 275 13.03 -2.29 -12.95
N SER A 276 11.88 -1.71 -13.26
CA SER A 276 11.64 -1.00 -14.51
C SER A 276 12.53 0.24 -14.65
N MET A 277 12.76 0.98 -13.55
CA MET A 277 13.66 2.13 -13.52
C MET A 277 15.12 1.73 -13.79
N PHE A 278 15.62 0.66 -13.15
CA PHE A 278 16.97 0.15 -13.44
C PHE A 278 17.12 -0.33 -14.88
N ALA A 279 16.12 -1.05 -15.39
CA ALA A 279 16.14 -1.54 -16.77
C ALA A 279 16.23 -0.36 -17.76
N ALA A 280 15.36 0.63 -17.59
CA ALA A 280 15.34 1.82 -18.45
C ALA A 280 16.64 2.65 -18.35
N SER A 281 17.16 2.92 -17.14
CA SER A 281 18.41 3.70 -16.95
C SER A 281 19.66 3.02 -17.51
N CYS A 282 19.61 1.69 -17.68
CA CYS A 282 20.75 0.88 -18.13
C CYS A 282 20.57 0.28 -19.52
N GLY A 283 19.48 0.62 -20.24
CA GLY A 283 19.24 0.13 -21.60
C GLY A 283 18.82 -1.35 -21.71
N TYR A 284 18.17 -1.90 -20.69
CA TYR A 284 17.65 -3.27 -20.68
C TYR A 284 16.14 -3.32 -20.87
N GLU A 285 15.66 -4.43 -21.43
CA GLU A 285 14.25 -4.78 -21.37
C GLU A 285 13.87 -5.26 -19.96
N VAL A 286 12.63 -5.00 -19.55
CA VAL A 286 12.13 -5.49 -18.26
C VAL A 286 11.80 -6.99 -18.36
N GLY A 287 12.40 -7.78 -17.48
CA GLY A 287 12.16 -9.21 -17.35
C GLY A 287 11.14 -9.55 -16.26
N THR A 288 11.57 -10.38 -15.32
CA THR A 288 10.71 -10.94 -14.27
C THR A 288 11.17 -10.50 -12.88
N MET A 289 10.21 -10.36 -11.96
CA MET A 289 10.48 -10.15 -10.54
C MET A 289 10.03 -11.37 -9.75
N SER A 290 10.97 -12.05 -9.09
CA SER A 290 10.66 -13.10 -8.12
C SER A 290 10.51 -12.48 -6.73
N TRP A 291 9.54 -12.94 -5.97
CA TRP A 291 9.20 -12.45 -4.64
C TRP A 291 9.18 -13.61 -3.66
N SER A 292 9.83 -13.43 -2.52
CA SER A 292 9.85 -14.40 -1.43
C SER A 292 9.46 -13.73 -0.12
N ILE A 293 8.64 -14.41 0.68
CA ILE A 293 8.18 -13.95 1.99
C ILE A 293 8.49 -15.01 3.04
N MET A 294 9.05 -14.63 4.18
CA MET A 294 9.19 -15.56 5.31
C MET A 294 7.91 -15.60 6.15
N ASP A 295 7.49 -14.49 6.75
CA ASP A 295 6.26 -14.41 7.54
C ASP A 295 5.16 -13.67 6.76
N ALA A 296 4.28 -14.43 6.10
CA ALA A 296 3.13 -13.88 5.37
C ALA A 296 1.89 -13.94 6.26
N HIS A 297 1.32 -12.78 6.61
CA HIS A 297 0.28 -12.69 7.62
C HIS A 297 -0.89 -11.77 7.26
N ILE A 298 -2.05 -12.07 7.85
CA ILE A 298 -3.27 -11.27 7.82
C ILE A 298 -3.63 -10.91 9.26
N TYR A 299 -3.79 -9.62 9.57
CA TYR A 299 -4.30 -9.22 10.88
C TYR A 299 -5.78 -9.55 11.02
N VAL A 300 -6.21 -9.96 12.20
CA VAL A 300 -7.61 -10.37 12.44
C VAL A 300 -8.63 -9.25 12.18
N ASN A 301 -8.24 -7.99 12.37
CA ASN A 301 -9.08 -6.82 12.08
C ASN A 301 -9.25 -6.56 10.56
N GLN A 302 -8.41 -7.16 9.71
CA GLN A 302 -8.49 -7.02 8.24
C GLN A 302 -9.39 -8.07 7.59
N LEU A 303 -9.88 -9.07 8.35
CA LEU A 303 -10.61 -10.22 7.81
C LEU A 303 -11.89 -9.85 7.05
N ASP A 304 -12.62 -8.84 7.49
CA ASP A 304 -13.86 -8.44 6.81
C ASP A 304 -13.60 -7.79 5.45
N GLY A 305 -12.55 -6.96 5.36
CA GLY A 305 -12.09 -6.42 4.09
C GLY A 305 -11.59 -7.51 3.15
N ILE A 306 -10.87 -8.50 3.69
CA ILE A 306 -10.37 -9.65 2.93
C ILE A 306 -11.50 -10.53 2.39
N LYS A 307 -12.53 -10.81 3.19
CA LYS A 307 -13.72 -11.55 2.72
C LYS A 307 -14.41 -10.83 1.57
N LYS A 308 -14.52 -9.50 1.62
CA LYS A 308 -15.06 -8.69 0.51
C LYS A 308 -14.19 -8.82 -0.74
N GLN A 309 -12.88 -8.72 -0.60
CA GLN A 309 -11.95 -8.82 -1.72
C GLN A 309 -11.98 -10.22 -2.37
N LEU A 310 -12.03 -11.28 -1.59
CA LEU A 310 -12.16 -12.65 -2.11
C LEU A 310 -13.51 -12.90 -2.78
N LYS A 311 -14.62 -12.32 -2.25
CA LYS A 311 -15.92 -12.38 -2.92
C LYS A 311 -15.82 -11.74 -4.31
N ARG A 312 -15.18 -10.58 -4.41
CA ARG A 312 -14.96 -9.88 -5.69
C ARG A 312 -14.14 -10.72 -6.66
N TYR A 313 -13.02 -11.27 -6.21
CA TYR A 313 -12.18 -12.17 -6.98
C TYR A 313 -13.00 -13.34 -7.56
N LYS A 314 -13.87 -13.96 -6.75
CA LYS A 314 -14.77 -15.05 -7.18
C LYS A 314 -15.85 -14.59 -8.16
N THR A 315 -16.42 -13.41 -7.96
CA THR A 315 -17.37 -12.78 -8.91
C THR A 315 -16.72 -12.57 -10.27
N MET A 316 -15.52 -11.99 -10.30
CA MET A 316 -14.77 -11.77 -11.54
C MET A 316 -14.43 -13.10 -12.23
N LEU A 317 -14.00 -14.13 -11.48
CA LEU A 317 -13.78 -15.48 -12.05
C LEU A 317 -15.05 -16.06 -12.70
N LYS A 318 -16.22 -15.89 -12.06
CA LYS A 318 -17.50 -16.34 -12.62
C LYS A 318 -17.84 -15.58 -13.90
N GLN A 319 -17.69 -14.26 -13.90
CA GLN A 319 -17.95 -13.40 -15.05
C GLN A 319 -16.99 -13.70 -16.21
N ILE A 320 -15.71 -13.93 -15.94
CA ILE A 320 -14.73 -14.34 -16.97
C ILE A 320 -15.18 -15.63 -17.65
N LYS A 321 -15.52 -16.67 -16.88
CA LYS A 321 -16.01 -17.94 -17.43
C LYS A 321 -17.27 -17.74 -18.28
N MET A 322 -18.18 -16.89 -17.82
CA MET A 322 -19.39 -16.55 -18.55
C MET A 322 -19.05 -15.85 -19.87
N ILE A 323 -18.23 -14.79 -19.87
CA ILE A 323 -17.85 -14.06 -21.09
C ILE A 323 -17.14 -14.97 -22.10
N GLN A 324 -16.28 -15.87 -21.62
CA GLN A 324 -15.51 -16.78 -22.47
C GLN A 324 -16.33 -17.90 -23.10
N SER A 325 -17.44 -18.32 -22.46
CA SER A 325 -18.21 -19.50 -22.88
C SER A 325 -19.49 -19.18 -23.66
N ASN A 326 -19.85 -17.90 -23.78
CA ASN A 326 -21.12 -17.46 -24.37
C ASN A 326 -20.89 -16.52 -25.57
N SER A 327 -21.91 -16.41 -26.42
CA SER A 327 -21.97 -15.49 -27.56
C SER A 327 -22.00 -14.03 -27.10
N ASP A 328 -21.69 -13.09 -28.01
CA ASP A 328 -21.73 -11.65 -27.70
C ASP A 328 -23.14 -11.19 -27.27
N GLU A 329 -24.19 -11.75 -27.88
CA GLU A 329 -25.58 -11.45 -27.54
C GLU A 329 -25.93 -11.89 -26.10
N GLU A 330 -25.54 -13.11 -25.71
CA GLU A 330 -25.76 -13.62 -24.35
C GLU A 330 -25.00 -12.79 -23.30
N VAL A 331 -23.76 -12.39 -23.62
CA VAL A 331 -22.94 -11.55 -22.74
C VAL A 331 -23.54 -10.15 -22.60
N GLU A 332 -24.05 -9.57 -23.68
CA GLU A 332 -24.75 -8.29 -23.68
C GLU A 332 -26.05 -8.36 -22.86
N ASN A 333 -26.87 -9.39 -23.06
CA ASN A 333 -28.08 -9.62 -22.28
C ASN A 333 -27.77 -9.77 -20.78
N TYR A 334 -26.69 -10.48 -20.43
CA TYR A 334 -26.24 -10.58 -19.03
C TYR A 334 -25.90 -9.21 -18.44
N TYR A 335 -25.15 -8.38 -19.17
CA TYR A 335 -24.80 -7.04 -18.71
C TYR A 335 -26.03 -6.14 -18.55
N ASN A 336 -26.95 -6.17 -19.50
CA ASN A 336 -28.18 -5.38 -19.45
C ASN A 336 -29.01 -5.74 -18.20
N ASN A 337 -29.14 -7.03 -17.89
CA ASN A 337 -29.81 -7.50 -16.68
C ASN A 337 -29.10 -7.03 -15.39
N LEU A 338 -27.76 -7.06 -15.35
CA LEU A 338 -27.00 -6.52 -14.21
C LEU A 338 -27.23 -5.01 -14.04
N ASN A 339 -27.24 -4.26 -15.14
CA ASN A 339 -27.44 -2.82 -15.13
C ASN A 339 -28.85 -2.47 -14.64
N GLU A 340 -29.87 -3.11 -15.20
CA GLU A 340 -31.27 -2.90 -14.80
C GLU A 340 -31.48 -3.23 -13.31
N TYR A 341 -30.94 -4.35 -12.84
CA TYR A 341 -31.01 -4.72 -11.43
C TYR A 341 -30.36 -3.68 -10.51
N TYR A 342 -29.18 -3.18 -10.89
CA TYR A 342 -28.49 -2.13 -10.15
C TYR A 342 -29.29 -0.82 -10.14
N GLU A 343 -29.81 -0.36 -11.27
CA GLU A 343 -30.60 0.85 -11.39
C GLU A 343 -31.88 0.79 -10.55
N ASN A 344 -32.58 -0.35 -10.56
CA ASN A 344 -33.76 -0.57 -9.74
C ASN A 344 -33.46 -0.45 -8.23
N ILE A 345 -32.38 -1.08 -7.77
CA ILE A 345 -31.96 -0.98 -6.36
C ILE A 345 -31.47 0.43 -6.02
N GLN A 346 -30.72 1.06 -6.92
CA GLN A 346 -30.24 2.43 -6.74
C GLN A 346 -31.41 3.40 -6.55
N ASN A 347 -32.41 3.36 -7.44
CA ASN A 347 -33.58 4.22 -7.37
C ASN A 347 -34.35 4.00 -6.06
N TYR A 348 -34.52 2.73 -5.65
CA TYR A 348 -35.15 2.41 -4.37
C TYR A 348 -34.35 2.94 -3.17
N ALA A 349 -33.03 2.80 -3.17
CA ALA A 349 -32.16 3.34 -2.13
C ALA A 349 -32.18 4.87 -2.09
N TYR A 350 -32.24 5.52 -3.25
CA TYR A 350 -32.23 6.98 -3.38
C TYR A 350 -33.45 7.62 -2.72
N ASN A 351 -34.62 6.99 -2.75
CA ASN A 351 -35.81 7.48 -2.06
C ASN A 351 -35.58 7.70 -0.55
N PHE A 352 -34.87 6.78 0.11
CA PHE A 352 -34.54 6.89 1.54
C PHE A 352 -33.38 7.87 1.79
N LEU A 353 -32.37 7.82 0.92
CA LEU A 353 -31.19 8.66 1.05
C LEU A 353 -31.51 10.14 0.85
N ASP A 354 -32.31 10.47 -0.16
CA ASP A 354 -32.71 11.85 -0.47
C ASP A 354 -33.52 12.46 0.68
N SER A 355 -34.48 11.70 1.20
CA SER A 355 -35.25 12.07 2.39
C SER A 355 -34.35 12.32 3.61
N TYR A 356 -33.37 11.44 3.85
CA TYR A 356 -32.43 11.63 4.96
C TYR A 356 -31.55 12.86 4.76
N ILE A 357 -30.94 13.02 3.58
CA ILE A 357 -30.02 14.12 3.30
C ILE A 357 -30.70 15.47 3.45
N LYS A 358 -31.92 15.64 2.90
CA LYS A 358 -32.69 16.89 2.99
C LYS A 358 -33.04 17.29 4.43
N ASN A 359 -33.20 16.32 5.33
CA ASN A 359 -33.59 16.55 6.71
C ASN A 359 -32.41 16.66 7.69
N ASN A 360 -31.17 16.51 7.23
CA ASN A 360 -29.98 16.51 8.09
C ASN A 360 -29.02 17.67 7.71
N PRO A 361 -28.87 18.71 8.57
CA PRO A 361 -28.06 19.90 8.28
C PRO A 361 -26.57 19.62 8.00
N GLU A 362 -26.03 18.49 8.48
CA GLU A 362 -24.64 18.07 8.23
C GLU A 362 -24.30 17.87 6.74
N PHE A 363 -25.31 17.76 5.87
CA PHE A 363 -25.14 17.65 4.43
C PHE A 363 -25.19 18.99 3.69
N ILE A 364 -25.26 20.11 4.41
CA ILE A 364 -25.06 21.44 3.86
C ILE A 364 -23.57 21.74 3.83
N LYS A 365 -23.01 21.97 2.64
CA LYS A 365 -21.61 22.36 2.45
C LYS A 365 -21.55 23.68 1.71
N ASN A 366 -20.88 24.67 2.28
CA ASN A 366 -20.79 26.03 1.73
C ASN A 366 -22.18 26.63 1.41
N GLY A 367 -23.18 26.38 2.27
CA GLY A 367 -24.55 26.84 2.07
C GLY A 367 -25.36 26.09 1.01
N VAL A 368 -24.79 25.04 0.38
CA VAL A 368 -25.47 24.23 -0.63
C VAL A 368 -25.80 22.85 -0.06
N GLN A 369 -27.07 22.46 -0.16
CA GLN A 369 -27.52 21.12 0.18
C GLN A 369 -26.90 20.10 -0.79
N GLN A 370 -26.19 19.10 -0.26
CA GLN A 370 -25.67 18.01 -1.08
C GLN A 370 -26.81 17.13 -1.62
N THR A 371 -26.60 16.54 -2.79
CA THR A 371 -27.52 15.55 -3.39
C THR A 371 -27.01 14.13 -3.17
N VAL A 372 -27.89 13.13 -3.30
CA VAL A 372 -27.51 11.72 -3.15
C VAL A 372 -26.42 11.34 -4.16
N GLU A 373 -26.54 11.80 -5.41
CA GLU A 373 -25.63 11.56 -6.52
C GLU A 373 -24.21 12.06 -6.23
N ASN A 374 -24.10 13.15 -5.47
CA ASN A 374 -22.82 13.75 -5.12
C ASN A 374 -22.14 13.08 -3.92
N LEU A 375 -22.85 12.20 -3.19
CA LEU A 375 -22.25 11.44 -2.09
C LEU A 375 -21.48 10.22 -2.60
N PRO A 376 -20.31 9.90 -2.02
CA PRO A 376 -19.64 8.63 -2.28
C PRO A 376 -20.51 7.43 -1.91
N MET A 377 -20.42 6.35 -2.69
CA MET A 377 -21.15 5.10 -2.44
C MET A 377 -20.99 4.60 -1.00
N SER A 378 -19.78 4.64 -0.45
CA SER A 378 -19.52 4.23 0.94
C SER A 378 -20.32 5.05 1.97
N LYS A 379 -20.54 6.34 1.70
CA LYS A 379 -21.35 7.21 2.56
C LYS A 379 -22.83 6.88 2.43
N ARG A 380 -23.31 6.64 1.20
CA ARG A 380 -24.69 6.16 0.94
C ARG A 380 -24.98 4.85 1.69
N ILE A 381 -24.09 3.86 1.57
CA ILE A 381 -24.19 2.59 2.30
C ILE A 381 -24.18 2.78 3.81
N SER A 382 -23.35 3.69 4.33
CA SER A 382 -23.31 4.01 5.76
C SER A 382 -24.63 4.62 6.25
N ILE A 383 -25.23 5.54 5.48
CA ILE A 383 -26.52 6.15 5.80
C ILE A 383 -27.64 5.10 5.82
N LEU A 384 -27.72 4.25 4.80
CA LEU A 384 -28.72 3.16 4.76
C LEU A 384 -28.61 2.25 5.99
N LYS A 385 -27.39 1.94 6.43
CA LYS A 385 -27.15 1.16 7.66
C LYS A 385 -27.64 1.90 8.91
N LYS A 386 -27.45 3.22 9.01
CA LYS A 386 -27.97 4.07 10.10
C LYS A 386 -29.50 4.11 10.12
N LEU A 387 -30.14 4.06 8.96
CA LEU A 387 -31.59 3.99 8.81
C LEU A 387 -32.18 2.59 9.09
N ASN A 388 -31.38 1.66 9.63
CA ASN A 388 -31.75 0.25 9.83
C ASN A 388 -32.09 -0.52 8.54
N LEU A 389 -31.72 0.01 7.36
CA LEU A 389 -31.93 -0.63 6.04
C LEU A 389 -30.72 -1.49 5.65
N LYS A 390 -30.30 -2.40 6.53
CA LYS A 390 -29.05 -3.18 6.37
C LYS A 390 -29.07 -4.08 5.12
N GLN A 391 -30.21 -4.70 4.83
CA GLN A 391 -30.36 -5.58 3.67
C GLN A 391 -30.28 -4.78 2.36
N LEU A 392 -31.02 -3.68 2.26
CA LEU A 392 -30.94 -2.77 1.11
C LEU A 392 -29.52 -2.22 0.91
N ALA A 393 -28.83 -1.85 1.99
CA ALA A 393 -27.43 -1.40 1.91
C ALA A 393 -26.52 -2.50 1.33
N LYS A 394 -26.72 -3.75 1.73
CA LYS A 394 -25.95 -4.90 1.22
C LYS A 394 -26.25 -5.17 -0.25
N ASP A 395 -27.53 -5.15 -0.63
CA ASP A 395 -27.95 -5.42 -2.01
C ASP A 395 -27.50 -4.30 -2.95
N TYR A 396 -27.55 -3.05 -2.50
CA TYR A 396 -27.05 -1.90 -3.26
C TYR A 396 -25.53 -1.92 -3.43
N GLU A 397 -24.78 -2.26 -2.39
CA GLU A 397 -23.32 -2.45 -2.47
C GLU A 397 -22.98 -3.61 -3.42
N GLN A 398 -23.68 -4.74 -3.30
CA GLN A 398 -23.42 -5.93 -4.12
C GLN A 398 -23.76 -5.75 -5.60
N SER A 399 -24.93 -5.19 -5.93
CA SER A 399 -25.33 -4.99 -7.34
C SER A 399 -24.37 -4.02 -8.04
N PHE A 400 -23.93 -2.97 -7.34
CA PHE A 400 -22.90 -2.07 -7.84
C PHE A 400 -21.57 -2.79 -8.09
N GLU A 401 -21.10 -3.59 -7.13
CA GLU A 401 -19.85 -4.33 -7.28
C GLU A 401 -19.89 -5.32 -8.44
N GLU A 402 -20.99 -6.08 -8.61
CA GLU A 402 -21.14 -7.03 -9.71
C GLU A 402 -21.14 -6.35 -11.08
N LYS A 403 -21.88 -5.24 -11.22
CA LYS A 403 -21.88 -4.39 -12.42
C LYS A 403 -20.48 -3.88 -12.74
N VAL A 404 -19.81 -3.23 -11.78
CA VAL A 404 -18.49 -2.63 -12.05
C VAL A 404 -17.42 -3.69 -12.29
N CYS A 405 -17.48 -4.85 -11.65
CA CYS A 405 -16.57 -5.96 -11.97
C CYS A 405 -16.72 -6.42 -13.42
N PHE A 406 -17.96 -6.52 -13.89
CA PHE A 406 -18.22 -6.89 -15.27
C PHE A 406 -17.68 -5.82 -16.23
N GLU A 407 -18.02 -4.56 -15.99
CA GLU A 407 -17.54 -3.42 -16.80
C GLU A 407 -16.02 -3.39 -16.86
N HIS A 408 -15.37 -3.55 -15.71
CA HIS A 408 -13.92 -3.64 -15.63
C HIS A 408 -13.37 -4.75 -16.54
N LEU A 409 -13.93 -5.95 -16.50
CA LEU A 409 -13.45 -7.07 -17.32
C LEU A 409 -13.55 -6.83 -18.82
N VAL A 410 -14.60 -6.15 -19.29
CA VAL A 410 -14.85 -5.92 -20.73
C VAL A 410 -14.24 -4.61 -21.24
N THR A 411 -13.86 -3.69 -20.35
CA THR A 411 -13.32 -2.37 -20.72
C THR A 411 -11.86 -2.17 -20.38
N ARG A 412 -11.29 -2.98 -19.48
CA ARG A 412 -9.91 -2.79 -19.03
C ARG A 412 -8.90 -3.08 -20.13
N ASP A 413 -7.81 -2.32 -20.08
CA ASP A 413 -6.56 -2.66 -20.72
C ASP A 413 -5.53 -3.08 -19.65
N ASN A 414 -4.45 -3.73 -20.06
CA ASN A 414 -3.38 -4.07 -19.13
C ASN A 414 -2.75 -2.77 -18.60
N PRO A 415 -2.47 -2.66 -17.29
CA PRO A 415 -1.70 -1.55 -16.74
C PRO A 415 -0.32 -1.46 -17.40
N ILE A 416 0.04 -0.26 -17.86
CA ILE A 416 1.34 0.00 -18.52
C ILE A 416 2.08 1.04 -17.70
N LEU A 417 3.32 0.72 -17.34
CA LEU A 417 4.24 1.69 -16.78
C LEU A 417 5.00 2.37 -17.92
N GLU A 418 4.89 3.69 -18.00
CA GLU A 418 5.68 4.54 -18.88
C GLU A 418 6.71 5.33 -18.05
N LEU A 419 7.93 5.37 -18.55
CA LEU A 419 9.05 6.11 -17.97
C LEU A 419 9.50 7.17 -18.98
N ALA A 420 9.90 8.37 -18.53
CA ALA A 420 10.45 9.37 -19.43
C ALA A 420 11.80 8.92 -20.02
N ASN A 421 12.05 9.37 -21.24
CA ASN A 421 13.24 9.03 -21.98
C ASN A 421 14.37 10.04 -21.69
N HIS A 422 15.09 9.82 -20.60
CA HIS A 422 16.26 10.59 -20.18
C HIS A 422 17.44 9.65 -19.83
N ASP A 423 18.68 10.14 -19.94
CA ASP A 423 19.91 9.35 -19.73
C ASP A 423 20.02 8.73 -18.33
N SER A 424 19.28 9.26 -17.35
CA SER A 424 19.01 8.60 -16.08
C SER A 424 17.62 8.97 -15.58
N ILE A 425 16.81 7.95 -15.26
CA ILE A 425 15.55 8.11 -14.50
C ILE A 425 15.85 8.25 -12.99
N PHE A 426 17.07 7.93 -12.57
CA PHE A 426 17.59 8.20 -11.24
C PHE A 426 18.34 9.53 -11.26
N GLU A 427 17.68 10.63 -10.92
CA GLU A 427 18.41 11.78 -10.38
C GLU A 427 18.78 11.42 -8.94
N TYR A 428 19.90 10.70 -8.75
CA TYR A 428 20.46 10.50 -7.42
C TYR A 428 20.82 11.87 -6.89
N SER A 429 20.13 12.30 -5.83
CA SER A 429 20.39 13.57 -5.17
C SER A 429 21.88 13.65 -4.80
N THR A 430 22.62 14.52 -5.47
CA THR A 430 23.76 15.20 -4.85
C THR A 430 23.31 16.47 -4.15
N ASP A 431 22.11 16.99 -4.48
CA ASP A 431 21.55 18.22 -3.91
C ASP A 431 20.02 18.15 -3.86
N TYR A 432 19.47 18.65 -2.74
CA TYR A 432 18.04 18.86 -2.47
C TYR A 432 17.30 19.51 -3.67
N VAL A 433 16.27 18.85 -4.19
CA VAL A 433 15.38 19.44 -5.21
C VAL A 433 14.30 20.28 -4.51
N ASP A 434 14.18 21.53 -4.96
CA ASP A 434 13.36 22.65 -4.46
C ASP A 434 11.89 22.29 -4.13
N ALA A 435 11.44 22.66 -2.92
CA ALA A 435 10.17 22.28 -2.29
C ALA A 435 8.94 23.10 -2.78
N LYS A 436 9.01 23.77 -3.94
CA LYS A 436 7.98 24.73 -4.39
C LYS A 436 7.36 24.46 -5.76
N ASP A 437 7.45 23.26 -6.33
CA ASP A 437 6.78 22.95 -7.60
C ASP A 437 5.28 22.63 -7.41
N PRO A 438 4.34 23.45 -7.93
CA PRO A 438 2.90 23.19 -7.88
C PRO A 438 2.46 22.15 -8.93
N TYR A 439 3.06 20.96 -8.93
CA TYR A 439 2.79 19.93 -9.95
C TYR A 439 2.07 18.68 -9.39
N LEU A 440 0.85 18.82 -8.89
CA LEU A 440 0.04 17.66 -8.48
C LEU A 440 -1.47 17.89 -8.64
N LYS A 441 -1.94 18.00 -9.88
CA LYS A 441 -3.33 17.63 -10.21
C LYS A 441 -3.32 16.79 -11.49
N GLU A 442 -3.92 15.59 -11.39
CA GLU A 442 -4.22 14.61 -12.45
C GLU A 442 -3.22 13.46 -12.76
N ASN A 443 -2.04 13.37 -12.12
CA ASN A 443 -1.14 12.20 -12.28
C ASN A 443 -1.17 11.28 -11.02
N PRO A 444 -1.53 9.97 -11.13
CA PRO A 444 -1.52 9.04 -10.00
C PRO A 444 -0.12 8.75 -9.45
N ILE A 445 0.95 9.18 -10.12
CA ILE A 445 2.34 8.98 -9.69
C ILE A 445 3.03 10.29 -9.30
N GLY A 446 2.48 11.45 -9.67
CA GLY A 446 3.00 12.75 -9.23
C GLY A 446 4.42 13.12 -9.69
N ASN A 447 5.03 12.31 -10.57
CA ASN A 447 6.30 12.58 -11.23
C ASN A 447 6.04 12.57 -12.75
N LYS A 448 6.50 13.59 -13.48
CA LYS A 448 6.35 13.68 -14.95
C LYS A 448 7.04 12.52 -15.68
N ASP A 449 8.05 11.94 -15.03
CA ASP A 449 8.94 10.91 -15.56
C ASP A 449 8.46 9.49 -15.30
N ILE A 450 7.40 9.31 -14.50
CA ILE A 450 6.84 7.99 -14.19
C ILE A 450 5.31 8.09 -14.28
N LYS A 451 4.70 7.31 -15.17
CA LYS A 451 3.25 7.31 -15.40
C LYS A 451 2.73 5.89 -15.47
N LEU A 452 1.69 5.59 -14.70
CA LEU A 452 0.94 4.34 -14.83
C LEU A 452 -0.34 4.62 -15.62
N LYS A 453 -0.40 4.07 -16.84
CA LYS A 453 -1.56 4.17 -17.72
C LYS A 453 -2.44 2.95 -17.61
N ASN A 454 -3.70 3.11 -18.03
CA ASN A 454 -4.69 2.04 -18.12
C ASN A 454 -4.99 1.32 -16.80
N TYR A 455 -4.60 1.90 -15.66
CA TYR A 455 -4.91 1.37 -14.35
C TYR A 455 -6.23 1.97 -13.86
N THR A 456 -7.25 1.11 -13.77
CA THR A 456 -8.51 1.42 -13.11
C THR A 456 -8.78 0.32 -12.10
N PRO A 457 -8.70 0.57 -10.79
CA PRO A 457 -9.08 -0.44 -9.82
C PRO A 457 -10.60 -0.61 -9.79
N THR A 458 -11.05 -1.83 -9.51
CA THR A 458 -12.45 -2.07 -9.14
C THR A 458 -12.80 -1.34 -7.82
N PRO A 459 -14.08 -1.06 -7.52
CA PRO A 459 -14.50 -0.13 -6.46
C PRO A 459 -13.81 -0.32 -5.11
N PHE A 460 -13.54 0.77 -4.39
CA PHE A 460 -12.61 0.76 -3.27
C PHE A 460 -12.97 -0.20 -2.10
N ILE A 461 -12.01 -1.04 -1.68
CA ILE A 461 -12.05 -1.77 -0.40
C ILE A 461 -11.12 -1.07 0.58
N LYS A 462 -11.68 -0.54 1.68
CA LYS A 462 -10.89 -0.04 2.80
C LYS A 462 -10.41 -1.19 3.66
N MET A 463 -9.09 -1.36 3.78
CA MET A 463 -8.49 -2.20 4.81
C MET A 463 -8.11 -1.31 6.00
N PRO A 464 -8.37 -1.75 7.24
CA PRO A 464 -7.84 -1.05 8.40
C PRO A 464 -6.31 -1.17 8.41
N ILE A 465 -5.66 -0.10 8.87
CA ILE A 465 -4.23 -0.12 9.18
C ILE A 465 -4.07 -0.90 10.49
N ALA A 466 -3.14 -1.85 10.52
CA ALA A 466 -2.87 -2.69 11.69
C ALA A 466 -1.80 -2.11 12.63
N GLN A 467 -1.17 -1.00 12.23
CA GLN A 467 0.06 -0.47 12.81
C GLN A 467 -0.16 0.60 13.85
#